data_AF-A0A0J7ZEQ3-F1
#
_entry.id   AF-A0A0J7ZEQ3-F1
#
_cell.length_a   1.000
_cell.length_b   1.000
_cell.length_c   1.000
_cell.angle_alpha   90.00
_cell.angle_beta   90.00
_cell.angle_gamma   90.00
#
_symmetry.space_group_name_H-M   'P 1'
#
loop_
_entity.id
_entity.type
_entity.pdbx_description
1 polymer ?
#
loop_
_entity_poly.entity_id
_entity_poly.type
_entity_poly.pdbx_seq_one_letter_code
_entity_poly.pdbx_strand_id
1 'polypeptide(L)'
;MKLPGQDAIARQADERVATYRVKLPKKIVEHPFRQVAKRVLLALMLLVATALIVYADHEGYNDSSDGSVDLLDAFYYATVSLSTTGYGDITPVSDAARLTNIFVITPMRVLFLIILVGTTLEVLTERTREEWRLNRWRSTLRDHTVVVGFGTKGRSAIQTVCATGLRKDQVIVVDPSSKVIEAAVADGYAGVTGDATRSEVLKRAEVHKARKIIIATQRDDTAVLVTLTARQLNRGAKIVAAVREEENAPLLKQSGADAVITSASAAGRLLGLSVLSPAAGMVLEDLIQQGSGLDIVERPVIKAEVGRKPREMDDLVVSVLRGHRVLGYDDPAVGTLELTDRLITIVRATPGSQVAPDDRRLPPGMKPV
;
A
#
# COMPACT_ATOMS: atom_id res chain seq x y z
N MET A 1 3.29 6.70 48.61
CA MET A 1 4.29 5.76 48.07
C MET A 1 3.69 5.11 46.83
N LYS A 2 3.82 5.75 45.65
CA LYS A 2 3.26 5.26 44.37
C LYS A 2 4.22 4.20 43.80
N LEU A 3 3.68 3.04 43.46
CA LEU A 3 4.44 1.87 42.99
C LEU A 3 5.09 2.18 41.62
N PRO A 4 6.44 2.09 41.47
CA PRO A 4 7.15 2.42 40.24
C PRO A 4 6.96 1.41 39.08
N GLY A 5 6.13 0.37 39.24
CA GLY A 5 5.94 -0.70 38.26
C GLY A 5 4.91 -0.40 37.15
N GLN A 6 3.88 0.40 37.43
CA GLN A 6 2.79 0.61 36.46
C GLN A 6 3.18 1.57 35.32
N ASP A 7 3.97 2.60 35.60
CA ASP A 7 4.47 3.53 34.58
C ASP A 7 5.51 2.88 33.65
N ALA A 8 6.26 1.89 34.13
CA ALA A 8 7.22 1.14 33.31
C ALA A 8 6.50 0.18 32.32
N ILE A 9 5.41 -0.45 32.75
CA ILE A 9 4.58 -1.32 31.91
C ILE A 9 3.83 -0.49 30.86
N ALA A 10 3.30 0.68 31.24
CA ALA A 10 2.65 1.60 30.30
C ALA A 10 3.63 2.16 29.25
N ARG A 11 4.86 2.56 29.66
CA ARG A 11 5.91 2.98 28.72
C ARG A 11 6.39 1.87 27.79
N GLN A 12 6.55 0.64 28.28
CA GLN A 12 6.88 -0.50 27.43
C GLN A 12 5.75 -0.88 26.47
N ALA A 13 4.49 -0.71 26.88
CA ALA A 13 3.34 -0.91 26.00
C ALA A 13 3.30 0.17 24.91
N ASP A 14 3.51 1.45 25.26
CA ASP A 14 3.57 2.55 24.30
C ASP A 14 4.78 2.45 23.34
N GLU A 15 5.96 2.02 23.82
CA GLU A 15 7.09 1.72 22.94
C GLU A 15 6.78 0.53 22.03
N ARG A 16 6.21 -0.57 22.52
CA ARG A 16 5.79 -1.70 21.67
C ARG A 16 4.68 -1.34 20.67
N VAL A 17 3.85 -0.35 20.96
CA VAL A 17 2.81 0.16 20.06
C VAL A 17 3.39 1.18 19.07
N ALA A 18 4.44 1.91 19.45
CA ALA A 18 5.14 2.86 18.58
C ALA A 18 6.07 2.20 17.56
N THR A 19 6.72 1.07 17.90
CA THR A 19 7.77 0.46 17.05
C THR A 19 7.21 -0.33 15.86
N TYR A 20 5.90 -0.63 15.82
CA TYR A 20 5.33 -1.53 14.83
C TYR A 20 4.03 -1.00 14.20
N ARG A 21 4.14 0.01 13.35
CA ARG A 21 3.00 0.61 12.63
C ARG A 21 2.88 0.07 11.21
N VAL A 22 1.67 -0.34 10.85
CA VAL A 22 1.28 -0.57 9.45
C VAL A 22 0.90 0.79 8.85
N LYS A 23 1.56 1.18 7.77
CA LYS A 23 1.25 2.38 6.98
C LYS A 23 0.66 1.95 5.65
N LEU A 24 -0.54 2.44 5.34
CA LEU A 24 -1.20 2.20 4.06
C LEU A 24 -1.00 3.42 3.13
N PRO A 25 -0.95 3.23 1.80
CA PRO A 25 -1.01 4.32 0.85
C PRO A 25 -2.24 5.19 1.13
N LYS A 26 -2.02 6.47 1.42
CA LYS A 26 -3.13 7.43 1.48
C LYS A 26 -3.56 7.67 0.04
N LYS A 27 -4.77 7.23 -0.34
CA LYS A 27 -5.45 7.89 -1.47
C LYS A 27 -5.57 9.35 -1.03
N ILE A 28 -5.16 10.27 -1.88
CA ILE A 28 -5.22 11.71 -1.62
C ILE A 28 -6.69 12.04 -1.35
N VAL A 29 -7.10 12.01 -0.08
CA VAL A 29 -8.37 12.55 0.37
C VAL A 29 -8.13 14.05 0.45
N GLU A 30 -9.04 14.83 -0.13
CA GLU A 30 -8.96 16.29 -0.14
C GLU A 30 -8.51 16.83 1.24
N HIS A 31 -7.57 17.78 1.23
CA HIS A 31 -6.96 18.32 2.44
C HIS A 31 -8.01 18.62 3.52
N PRO A 32 -7.90 18.04 4.73
CA PRO A 32 -8.85 18.25 5.83
C PRO A 32 -9.12 19.74 6.10
N PHE A 33 -8.07 20.56 5.99
CA PHE A 33 -8.16 22.02 6.12
C PHE A 33 -9.05 22.68 5.06
N ARG A 34 -9.07 22.20 3.81
CA ARG A 34 -9.96 22.74 2.77
C ARG A 34 -11.42 22.40 3.03
N GLN A 35 -11.70 21.21 3.58
CA GLN A 35 -13.06 20.82 3.93
C GLN A 35 -13.57 21.60 5.15
N VAL A 36 -12.72 21.78 6.17
CA VAL A 36 -13.03 22.63 7.33
C VAL A 36 -13.24 24.09 6.89
N ALA A 37 -12.34 24.64 6.07
CA ALA A 37 -12.46 26.02 5.57
C ALA A 37 -13.73 26.25 4.74
N LYS A 38 -14.09 25.33 3.83
CA LYS A 38 -15.35 25.40 3.05
C LYS A 38 -16.58 25.41 3.96
N ARG A 39 -16.57 24.64 5.05
CA ARG A 39 -17.69 24.57 5.99
C ARG A 39 -17.80 25.78 6.89
N VAL A 40 -16.66 26.29 7.42
CA VAL A 40 -16.62 27.54 8.18
C VAL A 40 -17.11 28.70 7.32
N LEU A 41 -16.68 28.77 6.06
CA LEU A 41 -17.16 29.75 5.10
C LEU A 41 -18.68 29.64 4.92
N LEU A 42 -19.23 28.44 4.76
CA LEU A 42 -20.67 28.23 4.59
C LEU A 42 -21.48 28.59 5.84
N ALA A 43 -20.96 28.30 7.03
CA ALA A 43 -21.57 28.73 8.30
C ALA A 43 -21.56 30.26 8.47
N LEU A 44 -20.45 30.92 8.12
CA LEU A 44 -20.35 32.38 8.09
C LEU A 44 -21.31 32.99 7.05
N MET A 45 -21.45 32.39 5.88
CA MET A 45 -22.41 32.85 4.86
C MET A 45 -23.86 32.73 5.37
N LEU A 46 -24.22 31.65 6.07
CA LEU A 46 -25.55 31.52 6.68
C LEU A 46 -25.80 32.56 7.76
N LEU A 47 -24.80 32.86 8.58
CA LEU A 47 -24.87 33.89 9.61
C LEU A 47 -25.08 35.28 8.99
N VAL A 48 -24.25 35.63 7.99
CA VAL A 48 -24.38 36.90 7.26
C VAL A 48 -25.74 37.00 6.56
N ALA A 49 -26.18 35.92 5.89
CA ALA A 49 -27.48 35.90 5.23
C ALA A 49 -28.63 36.11 6.24
N THR A 50 -28.58 35.46 7.40
CA THR A 50 -29.58 35.63 8.46
C THR A 50 -29.58 37.06 9.00
N ALA A 51 -28.39 37.62 9.27
CA ALA A 51 -28.26 39.00 9.75
C ALA A 51 -28.80 40.01 8.73
N LEU A 52 -28.53 39.83 7.43
CA LEU A 52 -29.06 40.69 6.37
C LEU A 52 -30.58 40.59 6.24
N ILE A 53 -31.16 39.40 6.40
CA ILE A 53 -32.62 39.21 6.39
C ILE A 53 -33.26 39.96 7.57
N VAL A 54 -32.67 39.86 8.77
CA VAL A 54 -33.19 40.54 9.96
C VAL A 54 -33.02 42.05 9.85
N TYR A 55 -31.88 42.53 9.35
CA TYR A 55 -31.66 43.96 9.12
C TYR A 55 -32.63 44.56 8.08
N ALA A 56 -32.94 43.80 7.02
CA ALA A 56 -33.93 44.23 6.02
C ALA A 56 -35.35 44.36 6.60
N ASP A 57 -35.68 43.57 7.63
CA ASP A 57 -36.97 43.56 8.33
C ASP A 57 -36.87 44.20 9.73
N HIS A 58 -35.89 45.08 9.98
CA HIS A 58 -35.56 45.57 11.33
C HIS A 58 -36.73 46.25 12.05
N GLU A 59 -37.63 46.91 11.32
CA GLU A 59 -38.86 47.52 11.86
C GLU A 59 -39.83 46.48 12.47
N GLY A 60 -39.71 45.21 12.06
CA GLY A 60 -40.48 44.09 12.58
C GLY A 60 -39.92 43.48 13.87
N TYR A 61 -38.76 43.94 14.33
CA TYR A 61 -38.07 43.47 15.53
C TYR A 61 -37.99 44.60 16.57
N ASN A 62 -37.93 44.23 17.84
CA ASN A 62 -37.77 45.16 18.94
C ASN A 62 -36.64 44.71 19.84
N ASP A 63 -35.65 45.58 20.05
CA ASP A 63 -34.65 45.43 21.09
C ASP A 63 -35.20 45.92 22.43
N SER A 64 -35.00 45.15 23.49
CA SER A 64 -35.45 45.51 24.84
C SER A 64 -34.66 46.66 25.48
N SER A 65 -33.50 47.02 24.92
CA SER A 65 -32.62 48.06 25.45
C SER A 65 -32.98 49.47 24.97
N ASP A 66 -33.15 49.68 23.66
CA ASP A 66 -33.46 50.98 23.07
C ASP A 66 -34.61 50.98 22.06
N GLY A 67 -35.21 49.82 21.77
CA GLY A 67 -36.40 49.67 20.93
C GLY A 67 -36.13 49.58 19.43
N SER A 68 -34.88 49.73 18.98
CA SER A 68 -34.50 49.64 17.56
C SER A 68 -33.49 48.53 17.32
N VAL A 69 -33.38 48.05 16.07
CA VAL A 69 -32.41 47.01 15.70
C VAL A 69 -31.50 47.56 14.62
N ASP A 70 -30.26 47.88 15.00
CA ASP A 70 -29.22 48.31 14.05
C ASP A 70 -28.54 47.10 13.39
N LEU A 71 -27.62 47.38 12.44
CA LEU A 71 -26.89 46.33 11.73
C LEU A 71 -26.14 45.40 12.69
N LEU A 72 -25.52 45.96 13.73
CA LEU A 72 -24.79 45.19 14.74
C LEU A 72 -25.74 44.27 15.52
N ASP A 73 -26.92 44.76 15.87
CA ASP A 73 -27.95 44.03 16.61
C ASP A 73 -28.55 42.90 15.77
N ALA A 74 -28.68 43.10 14.45
CA ALA A 74 -29.07 42.04 13.53
C ALA A 74 -28.03 40.91 13.44
N PHE A 75 -26.73 41.24 13.44
CA PHE A 75 -25.65 40.24 13.51
C PHE A 75 -25.60 39.52 14.87
N TYR A 76 -25.83 40.25 15.95
CA TYR A 76 -25.92 39.70 17.30
C TYR A 76 -27.11 38.74 17.41
N TYR A 77 -28.30 39.17 16.99
CA TYR A 77 -29.51 38.35 16.93
C TYR A 77 -29.32 37.08 16.10
N ALA A 78 -28.74 37.20 14.89
CA ALA A 78 -28.47 36.06 14.02
C ALA A 78 -27.52 35.06 14.71
N THR A 79 -26.47 35.55 15.37
CA THR A 79 -25.52 34.70 16.11
C THR A 79 -26.21 33.95 17.25
N VAL A 80 -26.95 34.66 18.11
CA VAL A 80 -27.65 34.12 19.29
C VAL A 80 -28.77 33.15 18.90
N SER A 81 -29.46 33.42 17.79
CA SER A 81 -30.57 32.60 17.30
C SER A 81 -30.08 31.34 16.60
N LEU A 82 -29.09 31.45 15.70
CA LEU A 82 -28.51 30.31 14.99
C LEU A 82 -27.72 29.38 15.92
N SER A 83 -27.05 29.92 16.95
CA SER A 83 -26.39 29.14 17.99
C SER A 83 -27.36 28.44 18.94
N THR A 84 -28.67 28.68 18.80
CA THR A 84 -29.73 28.21 19.70
C THR A 84 -29.61 28.70 21.14
N THR A 85 -28.87 29.79 21.38
CA THR A 85 -28.73 30.39 22.71
C THR A 85 -30.01 31.13 23.11
N GLY A 86 -30.55 31.96 22.21
CA GLY A 86 -31.87 32.59 22.34
C GLY A 86 -32.07 33.39 23.62
N TYR A 87 -31.25 34.41 23.88
CA TYR A 87 -31.36 35.26 25.08
C TYR A 87 -32.73 35.95 25.22
N GLY A 88 -33.39 36.25 24.09
CA GLY A 88 -34.74 36.84 24.07
C GLY A 88 -34.77 38.35 24.31
N ASP A 89 -33.63 39.01 24.21
CA ASP A 89 -33.42 40.45 24.28
C ASP A 89 -33.90 41.18 23.03
N ILE A 90 -33.66 40.60 21.84
CA ILE A 90 -34.23 41.05 20.57
C ILE A 90 -35.27 40.03 20.10
N THR A 91 -36.49 40.49 19.81
CA THR A 91 -37.60 39.60 19.43
C THR A 91 -38.42 40.11 18.26
N PRO A 92 -38.97 39.21 17.40
CA PRO A 92 -39.89 39.60 16.33
C PRO A 92 -41.26 39.98 16.91
N VAL A 93 -41.65 41.24 16.74
CA VAL A 93 -42.91 41.78 17.23
C VAL A 93 -43.99 41.78 16.14
N SER A 94 -43.62 41.90 14.86
CA SER A 94 -44.55 41.88 13.74
C SER A 94 -44.92 40.45 13.30
N ASP A 95 -46.13 40.27 12.76
CA ASP A 95 -46.57 38.98 12.21
C ASP A 95 -45.69 38.51 11.04
N ALA A 96 -45.20 39.46 10.22
CA ALA A 96 -44.28 39.18 9.13
C ALA A 96 -42.93 38.66 9.65
N ALA A 97 -42.33 39.33 10.64
CA ALA A 97 -41.06 38.92 11.25
C ALA A 97 -41.18 37.53 11.91
N ARG A 98 -42.32 37.25 12.55
CA ARG A 98 -42.62 35.93 13.13
C ARG A 98 -42.70 34.83 12.06
N LEU A 99 -43.37 35.08 10.93
CA LEU A 99 -43.43 34.14 9.82
C LEU A 99 -42.04 33.89 9.22
N THR A 100 -41.24 34.94 9.02
CA THR A 100 -39.85 34.83 8.59
C THR A 100 -39.03 33.97 9.55
N ASN A 101 -39.25 34.11 10.85
CA ASN A 101 -38.56 33.30 11.86
C ASN A 101 -38.90 31.80 11.77
N ILE A 102 -40.18 31.49 11.56
CA ILE A 102 -40.68 30.12 11.45
C ILE A 102 -40.19 29.45 10.16
N PHE A 103 -40.33 30.13 9.02
CA PHE A 103 -40.11 29.51 7.71
C PHE A 103 -38.70 29.69 7.16
N VAL A 104 -37.92 30.66 7.63
CA VAL A 104 -36.58 30.96 7.10
C VAL A 104 -35.51 30.76 8.18
N ILE A 105 -35.62 31.46 9.31
CA ILE A 105 -34.56 31.44 10.34
C ILE A 105 -34.48 30.07 11.02
N THR A 106 -35.62 29.41 11.28
CA THR A 106 -35.63 28.08 11.89
C THR A 106 -34.95 27.01 11.02
N PRO A 107 -35.23 26.88 9.71
CA PRO A 107 -34.43 26.01 8.83
C PRO A 107 -32.95 26.39 8.75
N MET A 108 -32.62 27.69 8.66
CA MET A 108 -31.22 28.16 8.66
C MET A 108 -30.49 27.77 9.95
N ARG A 109 -31.17 27.84 11.10
CA ARG A 109 -30.67 27.41 12.42
C ARG A 109 -30.35 25.92 12.46
N VAL A 110 -31.26 25.08 11.97
CA VAL A 110 -31.01 23.63 11.88
C VAL A 110 -29.82 23.34 10.98
N LEU A 111 -29.74 24.00 9.82
CA LEU A 111 -28.62 23.84 8.89
C LEU A 111 -27.28 24.30 9.52
N PHE A 112 -27.27 25.45 10.19
CA PHE A 112 -26.11 25.98 10.90
C PHE A 112 -25.60 24.99 11.96
N LEU A 113 -26.49 24.43 12.79
CA LEU A 113 -26.14 23.42 13.78
C LEU A 113 -25.60 22.13 13.15
N ILE A 114 -26.19 21.65 12.06
CA ILE A 114 -25.68 20.46 11.34
C ILE A 114 -24.25 20.70 10.84
N ILE A 115 -23.97 21.88 10.30
CA ILE A 115 -22.62 22.24 9.82
C ILE A 115 -21.65 22.32 11.00
N LEU A 116 -22.05 22.96 12.10
CA LEU A 116 -21.20 23.17 13.26
C LEU A 116 -20.93 21.85 14.01
N VAL A 117 -21.96 21.10 14.38
CA VAL A 117 -21.84 19.80 15.08
C VAL A 117 -21.23 18.74 14.18
N GLY A 118 -21.53 18.76 12.89
CA GLY A 118 -20.94 17.84 11.89
C GLY A 118 -19.41 17.96 11.80
N THR A 119 -18.82 19.10 12.15
CA THR A 119 -17.35 19.26 12.17
C THR A 119 -16.68 18.48 13.30
N THR A 120 -17.29 18.45 14.50
CA THR A 120 -16.71 17.75 15.65
C THR A 120 -16.74 16.23 15.45
N LEU A 121 -17.83 15.69 14.92
CA LEU A 121 -17.95 14.25 14.63
C LEU A 121 -16.97 13.77 13.56
N GLU A 122 -16.68 14.58 12.54
CA GLU A 122 -15.80 14.18 11.46
C GLU A 122 -14.31 14.21 11.83
N VAL A 123 -13.90 15.19 12.65
CA VAL A 123 -12.52 15.26 13.18
C VAL A 123 -12.28 14.21 14.26
N LEU A 124 -13.28 13.92 15.11
CA LEU A 124 -13.15 12.91 16.16
C LEU A 124 -13.11 11.47 15.61
N THR A 125 -13.58 11.25 14.38
CA THR A 125 -13.64 9.91 13.76
C THR A 125 -12.43 9.58 12.88
N GLU A 126 -11.39 10.42 12.79
CA GLU A 126 -10.18 10.08 12.03
C GLU A 126 -9.54 8.77 12.50
N ARG A 127 -9.44 8.55 13.81
CA ARG A 127 -8.92 7.30 14.37
C ARG A 127 -9.80 6.10 14.03
N THR A 128 -11.12 6.26 14.15
CA THR A 128 -12.10 5.22 13.81
C THR A 128 -12.03 4.85 12.32
N ARG A 129 -11.85 5.84 11.42
CA ARG A 129 -11.70 5.61 9.98
C ARG A 129 -10.39 4.90 9.66
N GLU A 130 -9.28 5.27 10.28
CA GLU A 130 -7.99 4.61 10.09
C GLU A 130 -8.01 3.14 10.55
N GLU A 131 -8.56 2.87 11.73
CA GLU A 131 -8.72 1.51 12.25
C GLU A 131 -9.64 0.67 11.36
N TRP A 132 -10.78 1.23 10.94
CA TRP A 132 -11.70 0.56 10.03
C TRP A 132 -11.04 0.22 8.70
N ARG A 133 -10.24 1.15 8.15
CA ARG A 133 -9.53 0.97 6.89
C ARG A 133 -8.44 -0.10 7.00
N LEU A 134 -7.69 -0.14 8.11
CA LEU A 134 -6.72 -1.18 8.40
C LEU A 134 -7.37 -2.56 8.54
N ASN A 135 -8.48 -2.64 9.29
CA ASN A 135 -9.23 -3.89 9.47
C ASN A 135 -9.83 -4.39 8.16
N ARG A 136 -10.41 -3.50 7.35
CA ARG A 136 -10.92 -3.81 6.02
C ARG A 136 -9.79 -4.35 5.14
N TRP A 137 -8.65 -3.64 5.08
CA TRP A 137 -7.49 -4.07 4.31
C TRP A 137 -7.00 -5.46 4.73
N ARG A 138 -6.81 -5.72 6.03
CA ARG A 138 -6.43 -7.06 6.54
C ARG A 138 -7.44 -8.15 6.19
N SER A 139 -8.74 -7.83 6.23
CA SER A 139 -9.79 -8.80 5.93
C SER A 139 -9.75 -9.25 4.46
N THR A 140 -9.50 -8.32 3.53
CA THR A 140 -9.50 -8.55 2.07
C THR A 140 -8.18 -9.06 1.52
N LEU A 141 -7.08 -8.86 2.23
CA LEU A 141 -5.74 -9.18 1.78
C LEU A 141 -5.52 -10.71 1.76
N ARG A 142 -5.35 -11.27 0.57
CA ARG A 142 -5.03 -12.69 0.32
C ARG A 142 -4.12 -12.80 -0.89
N ASP A 143 -3.35 -13.89 -0.96
CA ASP A 143 -2.44 -14.21 -2.06
C ASP A 143 -1.47 -13.08 -2.43
N HIS A 144 -1.12 -12.25 -1.44
CA HIS A 144 -0.26 -11.09 -1.60
C HIS A 144 1.23 -11.47 -1.57
N THR A 145 2.07 -10.51 -1.94
CA THR A 145 3.53 -10.61 -1.89
C THR A 145 4.06 -9.78 -0.72
N VAL A 146 4.88 -10.39 0.13
CA VAL A 146 5.59 -9.68 1.20
C VAL A 146 7.04 -9.49 0.79
N VAL A 147 7.55 -8.27 0.90
CA VAL A 147 8.95 -7.91 0.61
C VAL A 147 9.61 -7.47 1.91
N VAL A 148 10.59 -8.23 2.39
CA VAL A 148 11.36 -7.90 3.58
C VAL A 148 12.67 -7.23 3.18
N GLY A 149 12.83 -5.98 3.57
CA GLY A 149 13.94 -5.11 3.18
C GLY A 149 13.64 -4.39 1.86
N PHE A 150 13.57 -3.06 1.90
CA PHE A 150 13.24 -2.21 0.74
C PHE A 150 14.35 -1.22 0.39
N GLY A 151 15.58 -1.72 0.44
CA GLY A 151 16.74 -1.10 -0.19
C GLY A 151 16.80 -1.36 -1.70
N THR A 152 17.99 -1.32 -2.28
CA THR A 152 18.21 -1.50 -3.73
C THR A 152 17.65 -2.84 -4.24
N LYS A 153 17.98 -3.94 -3.57
CA LYS A 153 17.56 -5.30 -3.98
C LYS A 153 16.04 -5.48 -3.94
N GLY A 154 15.41 -5.13 -2.81
CA GLY A 154 13.96 -5.31 -2.63
C GLY A 154 13.13 -4.38 -3.51
N ARG A 155 13.57 -3.12 -3.68
CA ARG A 155 12.91 -2.16 -4.59
C ARG A 155 12.96 -2.63 -6.03
N SER A 156 14.14 -3.03 -6.52
CA SER A 156 14.29 -3.53 -7.89
C SER A 156 13.46 -4.79 -8.12
N ALA A 157 13.54 -5.77 -7.21
CA ALA A 157 12.78 -7.02 -7.32
C ALA A 157 11.27 -6.77 -7.43
N ILE A 158 10.71 -5.87 -6.61
CA ILE A 158 9.27 -5.61 -6.66
C ILE A 158 8.85 -4.78 -7.86
N GLN A 159 9.71 -3.89 -8.36
CA GLN A 159 9.45 -3.16 -9.60
C GLN A 159 9.33 -4.11 -10.78
N THR A 160 10.25 -5.08 -10.90
CA THR A 160 10.18 -6.14 -11.92
C THR A 160 8.89 -6.95 -11.78
N VAL A 161 8.58 -7.43 -10.57
CA VAL A 161 7.37 -8.24 -10.36
C VAL A 161 6.09 -7.41 -10.64
N CYS A 162 6.06 -6.13 -10.30
CA CYS A 162 4.94 -5.25 -10.67
C CYS A 162 4.84 -5.00 -12.18
N ALA A 163 5.97 -4.96 -12.90
CA ALA A 163 5.98 -4.86 -14.37
C ALA A 163 5.36 -6.09 -15.04
N THR A 164 5.47 -7.28 -14.43
CA THR A 164 4.76 -8.50 -14.89
C THR A 164 3.25 -8.51 -14.65
N GLY A 165 2.67 -7.46 -14.04
CA GLY A 165 1.23 -7.34 -13.80
C GLY A 165 0.79 -7.52 -12.34
N LEU A 166 1.72 -7.74 -11.39
CA LEU A 166 1.37 -7.74 -9.97
C LEU A 166 0.92 -6.34 -9.54
N ARG A 167 -0.31 -6.24 -9.03
CA ARG A 167 -0.85 -4.95 -8.57
C ARG A 167 -0.17 -4.50 -7.28
N LYS A 168 0.13 -3.21 -7.18
CA LYS A 168 0.81 -2.61 -6.01
C LYS A 168 0.03 -2.76 -4.70
N ASP A 169 -1.30 -2.87 -4.75
CA ASP A 169 -2.16 -3.11 -3.57
C ASP A 169 -1.98 -4.50 -2.95
N GLN A 170 -1.39 -5.44 -3.70
CA GLN A 170 -1.05 -6.79 -3.25
C GLN A 170 0.40 -6.90 -2.76
N VAL A 171 1.08 -5.78 -2.53
CA VAL A 171 2.47 -5.75 -2.08
C VAL A 171 2.56 -5.12 -0.70
N ILE A 172 3.27 -5.80 0.18
CA ILE A 172 3.54 -5.33 1.55
C ILE A 172 5.04 -5.32 1.77
N VAL A 173 5.55 -4.15 2.15
CA VAL A 173 6.95 -3.94 2.45
C VAL A 173 7.16 -4.00 3.96
N VAL A 174 8.21 -4.69 4.41
CA VAL A 174 8.62 -4.75 5.82
C VAL A 174 10.05 -4.25 5.93
N ASP A 175 10.28 -3.23 6.74
CA ASP A 175 11.63 -2.65 6.94
C ASP A 175 11.72 -2.02 8.34
N PRO A 176 12.86 -2.15 9.04
CA PRO A 176 13.05 -1.47 10.33
C PRO A 176 13.10 0.06 10.21
N SER A 177 13.46 0.61 9.05
CA SER A 177 13.56 2.05 8.83
C SER A 177 12.22 2.67 8.45
N SER A 178 11.73 3.59 9.28
CA SER A 178 10.51 4.36 9.01
C SER A 178 10.60 5.16 7.70
N LYS A 179 11.78 5.72 7.39
CA LYS A 179 12.05 6.48 6.16
C LYS A 179 11.91 5.61 4.91
N VAL A 180 12.37 4.36 4.97
CA VAL A 180 12.24 3.41 3.86
C VAL A 180 10.78 3.04 3.64
N ILE A 181 10.03 2.81 4.71
CA ILE A 181 8.59 2.55 4.64
C ILE A 181 7.82 3.75 4.08
N GLU A 182 8.18 4.98 4.45
CA GLU A 182 7.56 6.18 3.87
C GLU A 182 7.77 6.28 2.36
N ALA A 183 8.97 5.96 1.88
CA ALA A 183 9.24 5.89 0.44
C ALA A 183 8.42 4.77 -0.23
N ALA A 184 8.32 3.58 0.38
CA ALA A 184 7.51 2.49 -0.15
C ALA A 184 6.02 2.87 -0.24
N VAL A 185 5.50 3.57 0.77
CA VAL A 185 4.11 4.06 0.80
C VAL A 185 3.88 5.13 -0.26
N ALA A 186 4.84 6.02 -0.48
CA ALA A 186 4.80 7.01 -1.56
C ALA A 186 4.80 6.33 -2.95
N ASP A 187 5.53 5.21 -3.10
CA ASP A 187 5.55 4.40 -4.32
C ASP A 187 4.25 3.58 -4.53
N GLY A 188 3.33 3.61 -3.56
CA GLY A 188 2.00 3.00 -3.62
C GLY A 188 1.87 1.63 -2.93
N TYR A 189 2.87 1.22 -2.14
CA TYR A 189 2.87 -0.07 -1.43
C TYR A 189 2.36 0.06 0.01
N ALA A 190 1.77 -1.00 0.57
CA ALA A 190 1.57 -1.07 2.01
C ALA A 190 2.91 -1.31 2.72
N GLY A 191 3.09 -0.76 3.91
CA GLY A 191 4.35 -0.84 4.65
C GLY A 191 4.15 -1.22 6.11
N VAL A 192 5.06 -2.02 6.66
CA VAL A 192 5.13 -2.39 8.07
C VAL A 192 6.51 -2.02 8.59
N THR A 193 6.56 -1.06 9.50
CA THR A 193 7.82 -0.71 10.17
C THR A 193 8.12 -1.74 11.25
N GLY A 194 9.32 -2.31 11.24
CA GLY A 194 9.76 -3.24 12.29
C GLY A 194 10.87 -4.20 11.84
N ASP A 195 11.51 -4.82 12.83
CA ASP A 195 12.49 -5.87 12.61
C ASP A 195 11.80 -7.20 12.22
N ALA A 196 12.01 -7.62 10.98
CA ALA A 196 11.41 -8.81 10.41
C ALA A 196 11.92 -10.13 11.01
N THR A 197 12.99 -10.12 11.82
CA THR A 197 13.40 -11.31 12.60
C THR A 197 12.38 -11.65 13.71
N ARG A 198 11.53 -10.69 14.09
CA ARG A 198 10.47 -10.89 15.07
C ARG A 198 9.21 -11.42 14.39
N SER A 199 8.74 -12.59 14.84
CA SER A 199 7.53 -13.23 14.29
C SER A 199 6.30 -12.32 14.31
N GLU A 200 6.14 -11.47 15.33
CA GLU A 200 5.04 -10.51 15.44
C GLU A 200 5.03 -9.45 14.33
N VAL A 201 6.21 -9.07 13.79
CA VAL A 201 6.29 -8.13 12.66
C VAL A 201 5.82 -8.80 11.38
N LEU A 202 6.27 -10.04 11.13
CA LEU A 202 5.83 -10.82 9.97
C LEU A 202 4.33 -11.18 10.04
N LYS A 203 3.79 -11.43 11.24
CA LYS A 203 2.35 -11.62 11.45
C LYS A 203 1.55 -10.37 11.07
N ARG A 204 2.02 -9.16 11.43
CA ARG A 204 1.39 -7.89 11.05
C ARG A 204 1.43 -7.62 9.55
N ALA A 205 2.42 -8.15 8.84
CA ALA A 205 2.48 -8.18 7.38
C ALA A 205 1.65 -9.33 6.76
N GLU A 206 0.84 -10.02 7.57
CA GLU A 206 -0.05 -11.11 7.15
C GLU A 206 0.69 -12.24 6.40
N VAL A 207 1.95 -12.52 6.77
CA VAL A 207 2.81 -13.52 6.10
C VAL A 207 2.16 -14.90 5.99
N HIS A 208 1.35 -15.30 6.96
CA HIS A 208 0.60 -16.56 6.97
C HIS A 208 -0.43 -16.69 5.82
N LYS A 209 -0.83 -15.59 5.17
CA LYS A 209 -1.72 -15.55 4.00
C LYS A 209 -0.99 -15.20 2.69
N ALA A 210 0.29 -14.88 2.77
CA ALA A 210 1.07 -14.46 1.61
C ALA A 210 1.28 -15.64 0.65
N ARG A 211 1.23 -15.37 -0.65
CA ARG A 211 1.57 -16.35 -1.69
C ARG A 211 3.08 -16.40 -1.93
N LYS A 212 3.72 -15.22 -1.90
CA LYS A 212 5.15 -15.04 -2.21
C LYS A 212 5.81 -14.18 -1.15
N ILE A 213 7.06 -14.48 -0.82
CA ILE A 213 7.87 -13.73 0.12
C ILE A 213 9.24 -13.49 -0.52
N ILE A 214 9.62 -12.22 -0.63
CA ILE A 214 10.93 -11.80 -1.10
C ILE A 214 11.74 -11.31 0.10
N ILE A 215 12.91 -11.90 0.34
CA ILE A 215 13.79 -11.53 1.46
C ILE A 215 15.03 -10.87 0.86
N ALA A 216 15.16 -9.56 1.06
CA ALA A 216 16.18 -8.72 0.46
C ALA A 216 16.88 -7.85 1.51
N THR A 217 17.15 -8.42 2.69
CA THR A 217 17.81 -7.74 3.81
C THR A 217 19.26 -7.36 3.49
N GLN A 218 19.82 -6.46 4.28
CA GLN A 218 21.20 -5.99 4.08
C GLN A 218 22.25 -6.98 4.60
N ARG A 219 21.91 -7.75 5.65
CA ARG A 219 22.77 -8.76 6.25
C ARG A 219 22.21 -10.16 6.00
N ASP A 220 23.11 -11.12 5.76
CA ASP A 220 22.77 -12.51 5.45
C ASP A 220 22.28 -13.27 6.69
N ASP A 221 22.83 -12.99 7.87
CA ASP A 221 22.35 -13.55 9.15
C ASP A 221 20.87 -13.22 9.42
N THR A 222 20.49 -11.99 9.11
CA THR A 222 19.12 -11.50 9.19
C THR A 222 18.25 -12.20 8.14
N ALA A 223 18.77 -12.38 6.93
CA ALA A 223 18.06 -13.09 5.87
C ALA A 223 17.73 -14.54 6.28
N VAL A 224 18.69 -15.24 6.89
CA VAL A 224 18.52 -16.60 7.41
C VAL A 224 17.39 -16.64 8.46
N LEU A 225 17.46 -15.79 9.49
CA LEU A 225 16.46 -15.76 10.57
C LEU A 225 15.06 -15.38 10.05
N VAL A 226 14.97 -14.40 9.16
CA VAL A 226 13.71 -14.02 8.51
C VAL A 226 13.16 -15.19 7.69
N THR A 227 14.02 -15.88 6.92
CA THR A 227 13.63 -17.03 6.10
C THR A 227 13.03 -18.13 6.95
N LEU A 228 13.72 -18.52 8.03
CA LEU A 228 13.26 -19.53 8.97
C LEU A 228 11.91 -19.16 9.58
N THR A 229 11.78 -17.91 10.07
CA THR A 229 10.55 -17.42 10.71
C THR A 229 9.39 -17.34 9.72
N ALA A 230 9.63 -16.86 8.50
CA ALA A 230 8.65 -16.79 7.44
C ALA A 230 8.16 -18.19 7.03
N ARG A 231 9.07 -19.16 6.89
CA ARG A 231 8.73 -20.55 6.57
C ARG A 231 7.93 -21.20 7.70
N GLN A 232 8.24 -20.91 8.97
CA GLN A 232 7.48 -21.41 10.11
C GLN A 232 6.04 -20.86 10.12
N LEU A 233 5.87 -19.57 9.81
CA LEU A 233 4.55 -18.92 9.75
C LEU A 233 3.74 -19.34 8.51
N ASN A 234 4.41 -19.66 7.40
CA ASN A 234 3.78 -20.06 6.16
C ASN A 234 4.60 -21.13 5.41
N ARG A 235 4.21 -22.39 5.59
CA ARG A 235 4.85 -23.53 4.91
C ARG A 235 4.56 -23.60 3.41
N GLY A 236 3.52 -22.91 2.93
CA GLY A 236 3.10 -22.95 1.52
C GLY A 236 3.54 -21.77 0.66
N ALA A 237 4.07 -20.70 1.27
CA ALA A 237 4.56 -19.54 0.53
C ALA A 237 5.81 -19.87 -0.28
N LYS A 238 5.92 -19.31 -1.49
CA LYS A 238 7.17 -19.31 -2.26
C LYS A 238 8.10 -18.25 -1.67
N ILE A 239 9.23 -18.67 -1.10
CA ILE A 239 10.24 -17.79 -0.50
C ILE A 239 11.43 -17.68 -1.44
N VAL A 240 11.70 -16.45 -1.90
CA VAL A 240 12.88 -16.10 -2.69
C VAL A 240 13.74 -15.17 -1.85
N ALA A 241 14.99 -15.53 -1.62
CA ALA A 241 15.88 -14.73 -0.80
C ALA A 241 17.12 -14.30 -1.58
N ALA A 242 17.57 -13.08 -1.33
CA ALA A 242 18.86 -12.59 -1.80
C ALA A 242 19.88 -12.76 -0.68
N VAL A 243 21.06 -13.26 -1.04
CA VAL A 243 22.22 -13.38 -0.16
C VAL A 243 23.38 -12.61 -0.79
N ARG A 244 24.27 -12.08 0.04
CA ARG A 244 25.47 -11.39 -0.44
C ARG A 244 26.58 -12.39 -0.69
N GLU A 245 26.93 -13.18 0.32
CA GLU A 245 28.03 -14.14 0.26
C GLU A 245 27.53 -15.52 -0.19
N GLU A 246 28.27 -16.14 -1.10
CA GLU A 246 27.87 -17.42 -1.73
C GLU A 246 27.86 -18.58 -0.72
N GLU A 247 28.76 -18.55 0.26
CA GLU A 247 28.85 -19.52 1.35
C GLU A 247 27.59 -19.57 2.23
N ASN A 248 26.80 -18.49 2.28
CA ASN A 248 25.58 -18.41 3.07
C ASN A 248 24.36 -18.96 2.31
N ALA A 249 24.44 -19.17 1.00
CA ALA A 249 23.30 -19.64 0.20
C ALA A 249 22.72 -20.99 0.67
N PRO A 250 23.53 -22.01 1.06
CA PRO A 250 23.02 -23.25 1.63
C PRO A 250 22.23 -23.05 2.92
N LEU A 251 22.62 -22.10 3.78
CA LEU A 251 21.92 -21.82 5.04
C LEU A 251 20.51 -21.29 4.80
N LEU A 252 20.33 -20.41 3.81
CA LEU A 252 19.00 -19.91 3.44
C LEU A 252 18.13 -21.01 2.83
N LYS A 253 18.70 -21.86 1.96
CA LYS A 253 18.01 -23.05 1.41
C LYS A 253 17.54 -23.97 2.54
N GLN A 254 18.42 -24.30 3.50
CA GLN A 254 18.08 -25.12 4.67
C GLN A 254 17.04 -24.47 5.59
N SER A 255 17.03 -23.14 5.68
CA SER A 255 16.03 -22.37 6.43
C SER A 255 14.66 -22.33 5.76
N GLY A 256 14.55 -22.83 4.52
CA GLY A 256 13.29 -22.99 3.81
C GLY A 256 13.08 -22.01 2.66
N ALA A 257 14.12 -21.30 2.19
CA ALA A 257 14.04 -20.56 0.93
C ALA A 257 13.92 -21.53 -0.25
N ASP A 258 12.96 -21.29 -1.13
CA ASP A 258 12.76 -22.11 -2.34
C ASP A 258 13.71 -21.71 -3.48
N ALA A 259 14.23 -20.47 -3.44
CA ALA A 259 15.25 -19.98 -4.33
C ALA A 259 16.14 -18.96 -3.60
N VAL A 260 17.44 -19.01 -3.87
CA VAL A 260 18.43 -18.11 -3.29
C VAL A 260 19.27 -17.49 -4.39
N ILE A 261 19.35 -16.16 -4.41
CA ILE A 261 20.10 -15.38 -5.40
C ILE A 261 21.34 -14.77 -4.73
N THR A 262 22.53 -15.14 -5.20
CA THR A 262 23.82 -14.60 -4.74
C THR A 262 24.13 -13.27 -5.44
N SER A 263 23.62 -12.19 -4.85
CA SER A 263 23.61 -10.85 -5.45
C SER A 263 25.01 -10.32 -5.80
N ALA A 264 26.00 -10.45 -4.92
CA ALA A 264 27.36 -9.99 -5.18
C ALA A 264 28.06 -10.80 -6.28
N SER A 265 27.91 -12.13 -6.22
CA SER A 265 28.46 -13.07 -7.22
C SER A 265 27.84 -12.83 -8.61
N ALA A 266 26.53 -12.59 -8.69
CA ALA A 266 25.84 -12.25 -9.94
C ALA A 266 26.31 -10.91 -10.53
N ALA A 267 26.37 -9.85 -9.72
CA ALA A 267 26.88 -8.56 -10.16
C ALA A 267 28.36 -8.64 -10.59
N GLY A 268 29.19 -9.40 -9.87
CA GLY A 268 30.59 -9.61 -10.22
C GLY A 268 30.77 -10.31 -11.57
N ARG A 269 29.96 -11.35 -11.85
CA ARG A 269 29.94 -12.00 -13.18
C ARG A 269 29.55 -11.04 -14.30
N LEU A 270 28.55 -10.18 -14.07
CA LEU A 270 28.15 -9.15 -15.02
C LEU A 270 29.28 -8.14 -15.28
N LEU A 271 29.96 -7.67 -14.24
CA LEU A 271 31.12 -6.78 -14.39
C LEU A 271 32.24 -7.43 -15.22
N GLY A 272 32.56 -8.69 -14.94
CA GLY A 272 33.55 -9.45 -15.71
C GLY A 272 33.14 -9.61 -17.18
N LEU A 273 31.87 -9.94 -17.43
CA LEU A 273 31.32 -10.03 -18.78
C LEU A 273 31.42 -8.70 -19.52
N SER A 274 31.12 -7.59 -18.87
CA SER A 274 31.19 -6.25 -19.48
C SER A 274 32.61 -5.82 -19.83
N VAL A 275 33.65 -6.37 -19.17
CA VAL A 275 35.05 -6.15 -19.55
C VAL A 275 35.44 -7.01 -20.75
N LEU A 276 35.05 -8.30 -20.74
CA LEU A 276 35.43 -9.25 -21.79
C LEU A 276 34.64 -9.02 -23.09
N SER A 277 33.37 -8.69 -22.97
CA SER A 277 32.44 -8.45 -24.08
C SER A 277 31.37 -7.43 -23.67
N PRO A 278 31.66 -6.13 -23.83
CA PRO A 278 30.72 -5.06 -23.48
C PRO A 278 29.34 -5.22 -24.14
N ALA A 279 29.32 -5.66 -25.40
CA ALA A 279 28.08 -5.90 -26.14
C ALA A 279 27.24 -7.04 -25.54
N ALA A 280 27.86 -8.14 -25.11
CA ALA A 280 27.15 -9.22 -24.43
C ALA A 280 26.66 -8.79 -23.04
N GLY A 281 27.43 -7.96 -22.34
CA GLY A 281 27.01 -7.34 -21.08
C GLY A 281 25.73 -6.53 -21.22
N MET A 282 25.65 -5.66 -22.24
CA MET A 282 24.45 -4.86 -22.52
C MET A 282 23.22 -5.73 -22.80
N VAL A 283 23.36 -6.78 -23.62
CA VAL A 283 22.25 -7.70 -23.92
C VAL A 283 21.78 -8.43 -22.66
N LEU A 284 22.70 -8.87 -21.80
CA LEU A 284 22.34 -9.54 -20.56
C LEU A 284 21.66 -8.59 -19.56
N GLU A 285 22.05 -7.32 -19.53
CA GLU A 285 21.40 -6.29 -18.71
C GLU A 285 19.96 -6.04 -19.19
N ASP A 286 19.74 -5.90 -20.51
CA ASP A 286 18.40 -5.80 -21.11
C ASP A 286 17.52 -7.01 -20.72
N LEU A 287 18.06 -8.23 -20.83
CA LEU A 287 17.32 -9.45 -20.49
C LEU A 287 16.93 -9.56 -19.00
N ILE A 288 17.68 -8.92 -18.10
CA ILE A 288 17.36 -8.88 -16.66
C ILE A 288 16.37 -7.75 -16.36
N GLN A 289 16.46 -6.64 -17.10
CA GLN A 289 15.58 -5.49 -16.93
C GLN A 289 14.32 -5.61 -17.80
N GLN A 290 13.27 -6.14 -17.19
CA GLN A 290 11.99 -6.29 -17.88
C GLN A 290 11.48 -4.99 -18.50
N GLY A 291 11.08 -5.07 -19.78
CA GLY A 291 10.59 -3.95 -20.57
C GLY A 291 11.68 -3.16 -21.30
N SER A 292 12.96 -3.56 -21.19
CA SER A 292 14.08 -2.96 -21.94
C SER A 292 14.55 -3.90 -23.04
N GLY A 293 14.30 -3.54 -24.31
CA GLY A 293 14.88 -4.25 -25.46
C GLY A 293 14.37 -5.68 -25.65
N LEU A 294 14.89 -6.63 -24.87
CA LEU A 294 14.59 -8.06 -24.91
C LEU A 294 14.05 -8.54 -23.56
N ASP A 295 12.94 -9.27 -23.57
CA ASP A 295 12.36 -9.88 -22.38
C ASP A 295 12.55 -11.41 -22.39
N ILE A 296 12.85 -11.98 -21.22
CA ILE A 296 12.78 -13.43 -21.00
C ILE A 296 11.37 -13.78 -20.51
N VAL A 297 10.67 -14.62 -21.26
CA VAL A 297 9.29 -15.02 -20.98
C VAL A 297 9.20 -16.54 -20.87
N GLU A 298 8.45 -17.00 -19.88
CA GLU A 298 8.08 -18.41 -19.74
C GLU A 298 6.64 -18.60 -20.23
N ARG A 299 6.44 -19.39 -21.29
CA ARG A 299 5.12 -19.65 -21.88
C ARG A 299 4.84 -21.15 -22.04
N PRO A 300 3.57 -21.60 -22.01
CA PRO A 300 3.24 -22.98 -22.34
C PRO A 300 3.43 -23.28 -23.83
N VAL A 301 3.71 -24.54 -24.15
CA VAL A 301 3.65 -25.07 -25.53
C VAL A 301 2.19 -25.12 -25.98
N ILE A 302 1.92 -24.67 -27.22
CA ILE A 302 0.58 -24.78 -27.83
C ILE A 302 0.45 -26.06 -28.65
N LYS A 303 -0.78 -26.52 -28.90
CA LYS A 303 -1.04 -27.78 -29.62
C LYS A 303 -0.37 -27.87 -31.00
N ALA A 304 -0.21 -26.75 -31.69
CA ALA A 304 0.43 -26.69 -33.01
C ALA A 304 1.97 -26.87 -32.97
N GLU A 305 2.58 -26.72 -31.81
CA GLU A 305 4.03 -26.84 -31.60
C GLU A 305 4.43 -28.25 -31.15
N VAL A 306 3.48 -29.07 -30.72
CA VAL A 306 3.72 -30.44 -30.25
C VAL A 306 4.33 -31.27 -31.36
N GLY A 307 5.40 -32.00 -31.05
CA GLY A 307 6.13 -32.82 -32.03
C GLY A 307 7.17 -32.05 -32.84
N ARG A 308 7.21 -30.71 -32.76
CA ARG A 308 8.26 -29.89 -33.38
C ARG A 308 9.49 -29.81 -32.49
N LYS A 309 10.63 -29.44 -33.07
CA LYS A 309 11.87 -29.20 -32.29
C LYS A 309 11.91 -27.76 -31.76
N PRO A 310 12.59 -27.50 -30.63
CA PRO A 310 12.77 -26.12 -30.12
C PRO A 310 13.35 -25.14 -31.15
N ARG A 311 14.24 -25.62 -32.03
CA ARG A 311 14.87 -24.83 -33.10
C ARG A 311 13.94 -24.48 -34.27
N GLU A 312 12.78 -25.11 -34.36
CA GLU A 312 11.79 -24.90 -35.43
C GLU A 312 10.71 -23.88 -35.03
N MET A 313 10.83 -23.28 -33.83
CA MET A 313 9.92 -22.29 -33.32
C MET A 313 10.22 -20.91 -33.90
N ASP A 314 9.18 -20.08 -34.02
CA ASP A 314 9.29 -18.71 -34.55
C ASP A 314 9.96 -17.76 -33.54
N ASP A 315 9.80 -18.06 -32.25
CA ASP A 315 10.42 -17.34 -31.14
C ASP A 315 11.74 -17.98 -30.70
N LEU A 316 12.63 -17.16 -30.11
CA LEU A 316 13.96 -17.61 -29.72
C LEU A 316 13.88 -18.45 -28.43
N VAL A 317 13.67 -19.75 -28.59
CA VAL A 317 13.66 -20.71 -27.47
C VAL A 317 15.08 -20.93 -26.96
N VAL A 318 15.31 -20.59 -25.70
CA VAL A 318 16.60 -20.80 -25.02
C VAL A 318 16.59 -22.12 -24.23
N SER A 319 15.46 -22.47 -23.64
CA SER A 319 15.33 -23.69 -22.83
C SER A 319 13.90 -24.21 -22.78
N VAL A 320 13.77 -25.52 -22.54
CA VAL A 320 12.50 -26.21 -22.34
C VAL A 320 12.41 -26.68 -20.89
N LEU A 321 11.36 -26.27 -20.20
CA LEU A 321 11.00 -26.76 -18.88
C LEU A 321 10.08 -27.99 -19.05
N ARG A 322 10.63 -29.18 -18.85
CA ARG A 322 9.88 -30.45 -18.85
C ARG A 322 9.78 -30.98 -17.42
N GLY A 323 8.55 -30.98 -16.89
CA GLY A 323 8.30 -31.31 -15.48
C GLY A 323 8.95 -30.29 -14.54
N HIS A 324 10.10 -30.65 -13.97
CA HIS A 324 10.89 -29.79 -13.06
C HIS A 324 12.32 -29.54 -13.55
N ARG A 325 12.68 -30.03 -14.75
CA ARG A 325 14.02 -29.88 -15.32
C ARG A 325 14.00 -28.78 -16.36
N VAL A 326 14.92 -27.83 -16.23
CA VAL A 326 15.23 -26.85 -17.28
C VAL A 326 16.30 -27.49 -18.17
N LEU A 327 15.94 -27.75 -19.42
CA LEU A 327 16.79 -28.37 -20.43
C LEU A 327 17.15 -27.31 -21.48
N GLY A 328 18.42 -27.27 -21.89
CA GLY A 328 18.83 -26.40 -23.00
C GLY A 328 18.07 -26.72 -24.28
N TYR A 329 17.90 -25.75 -25.16
CA TYR A 329 17.23 -25.95 -26.46
C TYR A 329 17.88 -27.05 -27.33
N ASP A 330 19.14 -27.38 -27.05
CA ASP A 330 19.97 -28.39 -27.72
C ASP A 330 20.13 -29.69 -26.91
N ASP A 331 19.52 -29.80 -25.74
CA ASP A 331 19.61 -31.00 -24.91
C ASP A 331 18.94 -32.21 -25.60
N PRO A 332 19.66 -33.33 -25.80
CA PRO A 332 19.10 -34.52 -26.46
C PRO A 332 17.84 -35.08 -25.80
N ALA A 333 17.67 -34.87 -24.48
CA ALA A 333 16.51 -35.35 -23.74
C ALA A 333 15.21 -34.60 -24.09
N VAL A 334 15.30 -33.42 -24.71
CA VAL A 334 14.13 -32.68 -25.17
C VAL A 334 13.47 -33.40 -26.33
N GLY A 335 14.26 -33.80 -27.34
CA GLY A 335 13.75 -34.41 -28.57
C GLY A 335 12.77 -33.49 -29.29
N THR A 336 11.47 -33.76 -29.10
CA THR A 336 10.36 -32.94 -29.62
C THR A 336 9.56 -32.35 -28.47
N LEU A 337 8.92 -31.20 -28.72
CA LEU A 337 8.10 -30.52 -27.73
C LEU A 337 6.84 -31.33 -27.35
N GLU A 338 6.54 -31.37 -26.06
CA GLU A 338 5.36 -31.98 -25.48
C GLU A 338 4.37 -30.90 -25.01
N LEU A 339 3.07 -31.21 -24.98
CA LEU A 339 2.05 -30.24 -24.56
C LEU A 339 2.21 -29.80 -23.08
N THR A 340 2.83 -30.63 -22.26
CA THR A 340 3.12 -30.35 -20.85
C THR A 340 4.35 -29.48 -20.65
N ASP A 341 5.14 -29.26 -21.70
CA ASP A 341 6.34 -28.44 -21.63
C ASP A 341 5.99 -26.95 -21.52
N ARG A 342 6.93 -26.22 -20.94
CA ARG A 342 6.97 -24.76 -21.02
C ARG A 342 8.27 -24.32 -21.67
N LEU A 343 8.20 -23.26 -22.45
CA LEU A 343 9.34 -22.71 -23.17
C LEU A 343 9.83 -21.45 -22.46
N ILE A 344 11.13 -21.36 -22.27
CA ILE A 344 11.82 -20.13 -21.88
C ILE A 344 12.31 -19.49 -23.17
N THR A 345 11.70 -18.36 -23.52
CA THR A 345 11.88 -17.71 -24.81
C THR A 345 12.36 -16.28 -24.61
N ILE A 346 13.25 -15.82 -25.50
CA ILE A 346 13.61 -14.41 -25.59
C ILE A 346 12.71 -13.77 -26.64
N VAL A 347 11.99 -12.73 -26.24
CA VAL A 347 11.10 -11.95 -27.11
C VAL A 347 11.50 -10.49 -27.09
N ARG A 348 11.10 -9.72 -28.09
CA ARG A 348 11.29 -8.27 -28.06
C ARG A 348 10.33 -7.66 -27.05
N ALA A 349 10.85 -6.81 -26.18
CA ALA A 349 10.05 -6.09 -25.20
C ALA A 349 8.97 -5.29 -25.94
N THR A 350 7.71 -5.65 -25.69
CA THR A 350 6.54 -4.97 -26.27
C THR A 350 5.77 -4.32 -25.12
N PRO A 351 5.31 -3.06 -25.24
CA PRO A 351 4.53 -2.42 -24.19
C PRO A 351 3.29 -3.25 -23.86
N GLY A 352 3.29 -3.93 -22.70
CA GLY A 352 2.15 -4.73 -22.22
C GLY A 352 2.28 -6.25 -22.34
N SER A 353 3.46 -6.81 -22.66
CA SER A 353 3.63 -8.28 -22.59
C SER A 353 3.60 -8.74 -21.11
N GLN A 354 2.44 -9.24 -20.68
CA GLN A 354 2.27 -9.81 -19.35
C GLN A 354 2.84 -11.22 -19.33
N VAL A 355 3.90 -11.42 -18.56
CA VAL A 355 4.37 -12.78 -18.25
C VAL A 355 3.32 -13.43 -17.35
N ALA A 356 2.70 -14.51 -17.81
CA ALA A 356 1.77 -15.27 -16.98
C ALA A 356 2.54 -15.78 -15.74
N PRO A 357 2.16 -15.38 -14.52
CA PRO A 357 2.83 -15.86 -13.33
C PRO A 357 2.71 -17.39 -13.23
N ASP A 358 3.78 -18.09 -12.88
CA ASP A 358 3.67 -19.51 -12.54
C ASP A 358 2.76 -19.65 -11.31
N ASP A 359 1.58 -20.22 -11.52
CA ASP A 359 0.54 -20.36 -10.51
C ASP A 359 0.62 -21.68 -9.73
N ARG A 360 1.60 -22.54 -10.03
CA ARG A 360 1.76 -23.82 -9.34
C ARG A 360 2.35 -23.62 -7.93
N ARG A 361 1.75 -24.29 -6.94
CA ARG A 361 2.35 -24.46 -5.61
C ARG A 361 3.43 -25.52 -5.71
N LEU A 362 4.65 -25.22 -5.24
CA LEU A 362 5.69 -26.24 -5.15
C LEU A 362 5.29 -27.29 -4.10
N PRO A 363 5.40 -28.59 -4.41
CA PRO A 363 5.18 -29.62 -3.41
C PRO A 363 6.25 -29.54 -2.30
N PRO A 364 5.89 -29.83 -1.03
CA PRO A 364 6.83 -29.74 0.08
C PRO A 364 7.92 -30.83 -0.05
N GLY A 365 9.21 -30.42 -0.06
CA GLY A 365 10.34 -31.35 0.11
C GLY A 365 11.45 -31.34 -0.94
N MET A 366 11.59 -30.33 -1.78
CA MET A 366 12.65 -30.32 -2.80
C MET A 366 13.98 -29.77 -2.25
N LYS A 367 15.01 -30.62 -2.24
CA LYS A 367 16.42 -30.20 -2.14
C LYS A 367 16.84 -29.66 -3.52
N PRO A 368 17.51 -28.51 -3.60
CA PRO A 368 18.10 -28.05 -4.84
C PRO A 368 19.35 -28.87 -5.15
N VAL A 369 19.57 -29.13 -6.44
CA VAL A 369 20.84 -29.60 -7.01
C VAL A 369 21.96 -28.63 -6.66
#